data_AF-X1JVG2-F1
#
_entry.id   AF-X1JVG2-F1
#
_cell.length_a   1.000
_cell.length_b   1.000
_cell.length_c   1.000
_cell.angle_alpha   90.00
_cell.angle_beta   90.00
_cell.angle_gamma   90.00
#
_symmetry.space_group_name_H-M   'P 1'
#
loop_
_entity.id
_entity.type
_entity.pdbx_description
1 polymer ?
#
loop_
_entity_poly.entity_id
_entity_poly.type
_entity_poly.pdbx_seq_one_letter_code
_entity_poly.pdbx_strand_id
1 'polypeptide(L)' 'MTKTYEEINKKIENGEAVVVTAEEMINIVEQRGIKVAAEEIDVVTTGTF' A
#
# COMPACT_ATOMS: atom_id res chain seq x y z
N MET A 1 -10.53 12.70 -6.76
CA MET A 1 -11.09 12.64 -5.39
C MET A 1 -10.02 12.05 -4.50
N THR A 2 -9.54 12.82 -3.53
CA THR A 2 -8.56 12.36 -2.54
C THR A 2 -9.32 11.48 -1.54
N LYS A 3 -8.94 10.21 -1.36
CA LYS A 3 -9.53 9.35 -0.33
C LYS A 3 -9.32 9.99 1.04
N THR A 4 -10.32 9.98 1.93
CA THR A 4 -10.12 10.48 3.29
C THR A 4 -9.33 9.45 4.11
N TYR A 5 -8.66 9.90 5.17
CA TYR A 5 -7.95 8.98 6.07
C TYR A 5 -8.88 7.95 6.72
N GLU A 6 -10.11 8.35 7.07
CA GLU A 6 -11.12 7.43 7.62
C GLU A 6 -11.50 6.34 6.62
N GLU A 7 -11.68 6.68 5.34
CA GLU A 7 -11.98 5.72 4.29
C GLU A 7 -10.82 4.75 4.05
N ILE A 8 -9.58 5.24 4.10
CA ILE A 8 -8.38 4.41 3.95
C ILE A 8 -8.27 3.43 5.12
N ASN A 9 -8.39 3.92 6.36
CA ASN A 9 -8.29 3.07 7.55
C ASN A 9 -9.39 2.01 7.58
N LYS A 10 -10.62 2.36 7.22
CA LYS A 10 -11.72 1.39 7.13
C LYS A 10 -11.44 0.28 6.11
N LYS A 11 -10.84 0.60 4.96
CA LYS A 11 -10.43 -0.40 3.97
C LYS A 11 -9.30 -1.30 4.47
N ILE A 12 -8.36 -0.74 5.22
CA ILE A 12 -7.31 -1.52 5.88
C ILE A 12 -7.94 -2.48 6.90
N GLU A 13 -8.84 -2.00 7.77
CA GLU A 13 -9.55 -2.82 8.77
C GLU A 13 -10.40 -3.93 8.13
N ASN A 14 -11.03 -3.64 7.00
CA ASN A 14 -11.81 -4.62 6.24
C ASN A 14 -10.95 -5.61 5.43
N GLY A 15 -9.62 -5.42 5.36
CA GLY A 15 -8.74 -6.21 4.51
C GLY A 15 -8.91 -5.99 3.01
N GLU A 16 -9.50 -4.85 2.62
CA GLU A 16 -9.78 -4.46 1.23
C GLU A 16 -8.64 -3.64 0.60
N ALA A 17 -7.64 -3.23 1.40
CA ALA A 17 -6.48 -2.47 0.96
C ALA A 17 -5.20 -3.34 0.97
N VAL A 18 -4.39 -3.22 -0.07
CA VAL A 18 -3.06 -3.84 -0.10
C VAL A 18 -2.07 -2.93 0.62
N VAL A 19 -1.62 -3.37 1.80
CA VAL A 19 -0.68 -2.64 2.65
C VAL A 19 0.66 -3.38 2.66
N VAL A 20 1.75 -2.65 2.41
CA VAL A 20 3.11 -3.20 2.47
C VAL A 20 4.04 -2.29 3.28
N THR A 21 5.15 -2.85 3.74
CA THR A 21 6.24 -2.08 4.34
C THR A 21 7.12 -1.42 3.28
N ALA A 22 7.91 -0.43 3.68
CA ALA A 22 8.88 0.20 2.79
C ALA A 22 9.92 -0.80 2.23
N GLU A 23 10.32 -1.81 3.02
CA GLU A 23 11.25 -2.85 2.57
C GLU A 23 10.62 -3.79 1.53
N GLU A 24 9.37 -4.19 1.75
CA GLU A 24 8.61 -4.98 0.78
C GLU A 24 8.37 -4.20 -0.52
N MET A 25 8.07 -2.91 -0.43
CA MET A 25 7.89 -2.04 -1.59
C MET A 25 9.12 -2.01 -2.49
N ILE A 26 10.34 -1.97 -1.92
CA ILE A 26 11.58 -2.01 -2.69
C ILE A 26 11.67 -3.32 -3.48
N ASN A 27 11.46 -4.46 -2.83
CA ASN A 27 11.49 -5.77 -3.48
C ASN A 27 10.45 -5.89 -4.61
N ILE A 28 9.23 -5.37 -4.39
CA ILE A 28 8.15 -5.41 -5.38
C ILE A 28 8.50 -4.57 -6.60
N VAL A 29 9.05 -3.37 -6.39
CA VAL A 29 9.49 -2.49 -7.49
C VAL A 29 10.63 -3.13 -8.30
N GLU A 30 11.59 -3.78 -7.63
CA GLU A 30 12.69 -4.48 -8.31
C GLU A 30 12.20 -5.67 -9.16
N GLN A 31 11.24 -6.44 -8.65
CA GLN A 31 10.74 -7.64 -9.33
C GLN A 31 9.72 -7.34 -10.44
N ARG A 32 8.83 -6.36 -10.20
CA ARG A 32 7.62 -6.14 -11.01
C ARG A 32 7.59 -4.77 -11.71
N GLY A 33 8.50 -3.88 -11.33
CA GLY A 33 8.59 -2.52 -11.85
C GLY A 33 7.65 -1.55 -11.14
N ILE A 34 8.04 -0.27 -11.14
CA ILE A 34 7.38 0.80 -10.37
C ILE A 34 5.92 1.05 -10.78
N LYS A 35 5.58 0.86 -12.06
CA LYS A 35 4.20 1.07 -12.54
C LYS A 35 3.24 0.03 -11.97
N VAL A 36 3.62 -1.24 -12.05
CA VAL A 36 2.80 -2.35 -11.53
C VAL A 36 2.67 -2.25 -10.02
N ALA A 37 3.78 -1.94 -9.34
CA ALA A 37 3.76 -1.72 -7.89
C ALA A 37 2.79 -0.60 -7.48
N ALA A 38 2.77 0.51 -8.21
CA ALA A 38 1.89 1.63 -7.93
C ALA A 38 0.41 1.38 -8.29
N GLU A 39 0.12 0.44 -9.18
CA GLU A 39 -1.25 0.04 -9.52
C GLU A 39 -1.86 -0.93 -8.49
N GLU A 40 -1.03 -1.73 -7.83
CA GLU A 40 -1.48 -2.80 -6.94
C GLU A 40 -1.39 -2.48 -5.44
N ILE A 41 -0.56 -1.53 -5.04
CA ILE A 41 -0.32 -1.18 -3.63
C ILE A 41 -1.11 0.07 -3.26
N ASP A 42 -1.96 -0.03 -2.24
CA ASP A 42 -2.74 1.11 -1.75
C ASP A 42 -1.98 1.94 -0.71
N VAL A 43 -1.22 1.31 0.18
CA VAL A 43 -0.57 1.98 1.33
C VAL A 43 0.80 1.38 1.61
N VAL A 44 1.79 2.27 1.82
CA VAL A 44 3.13 1.89 2.29
C VAL A 44 3.33 2.43 3.70
N THR A 45 3.69 1.55 4.64
CA THR A 45 4.02 1.93 6.02
C THR A 45 5.53 1.83 6.29
N THR A 46 6.03 2.75 7.14
CA THR A 46 7.42 2.74 7.65
C THR A 46 7.49 2.36 9.12
N GLY A 47 6.37 2.02 9.75
CA GLY A 47 6.30 1.64 11.17
C GLY A 47 5.37 0.45 11.37
N THR A 48 5.63 -0.32 12.43
CA THR A 48 4.74 -1.39 12.88
C THR A 48 3.43 -0.77 13.38
N PHE A 49 2.31 -1.20 12.81
CA PHE A 49 0.95 -0.79 13.20
C PHE A 49 0.61 -1.25 14.62
#